data_AF-A0A964Z9Z5-F1
#
_entry.id   AF-A0A964Z9Z5-F1
#
_cell.length_a   1.000
_cell.length_b   1.000
_cell.length_c   1.000
_cell.angle_alpha   90.00
_cell.angle_beta   90.00
_cell.angle_gamma   90.00
#
_symmetry.space_group_name_H-M   'P 1'
#
loop_
_entity.id
_entity.type
_entity.pdbx_description
1 polymer ?
#
loop_
_entity_poly.entity_id
_entity_poly.type
_entity_poly.pdbx_seq_one_letter_code
_entity_poly.pdbx_strand_id
1 'polypeptide(L)'
;QGANSGIKVGMPVLNAAGLIGKVTEVFADRALVMLISDPDYALSVKVVTKSSRTPVTLPPLPTEDAPTVDSVLETTDTSSTSSTSSTTTTILGFTPGTTTIPPEVVAGAGGGSNITVPVASQLAVRETGILEGRGPGTRPIVRFLDASTRGSAIEVGAPIVSAGGSRSLAPPDIVIGVVSRVVERLGTAGPVLEIDLVADLSSLSFLRVLLYQPITETGK
;
A
#
# COMPACT_ATOMS: atom_id res chain seq x y z
N GLN A 1 -23.37 -25.85 -8.95
CA GLN A 1 -23.18 -25.72 -7.48
C GLN A 1 -24.10 -24.63 -6.95
N GLY A 2 -24.73 -24.88 -5.82
CA GLY A 2 -25.71 -23.99 -5.18
C GLY A 2 -25.75 -24.18 -3.67
N ALA A 3 -26.90 -23.95 -3.03
CA ALA A 3 -27.09 -24.05 -1.57
C ALA A 3 -26.70 -25.44 -1.02
N ASN A 4 -26.98 -26.51 -1.78
CA ASN A 4 -26.60 -27.89 -1.41
C ASN A 4 -25.07 -28.09 -1.35
N SER A 5 -24.30 -27.19 -1.96
CA SER A 5 -22.82 -27.16 -1.91
C SER A 5 -22.29 -26.18 -0.85
N GLY A 6 -23.15 -25.66 0.04
CA GLY A 6 -22.79 -24.64 1.02
C GLY A 6 -22.67 -23.22 0.47
N ILE A 7 -23.10 -22.97 -0.77
CA ILE A 7 -23.03 -21.62 -1.36
C ILE A 7 -24.07 -20.71 -0.71
N LYS A 8 -23.67 -19.46 -0.43
CA LYS A 8 -24.51 -18.39 0.12
C LYS A 8 -24.38 -17.13 -0.71
N VAL A 9 -25.34 -16.22 -0.56
CA VAL A 9 -25.27 -14.86 -1.13
C VAL A 9 -24.09 -14.11 -0.50
N GLY A 10 -23.49 -13.20 -1.27
CA GLY A 10 -22.34 -12.40 -0.85
C GLY A 10 -20.99 -13.08 -1.06
N MET A 11 -20.93 -14.41 -1.21
CA MET A 11 -19.66 -15.13 -1.24
C MET A 11 -18.85 -14.81 -2.52
N PRO A 12 -17.54 -14.59 -2.42
CA PRO A 12 -16.72 -14.15 -3.54
C PRO A 12 -16.37 -15.31 -4.47
N VAL A 13 -16.32 -15.00 -5.77
CA VAL A 13 -16.08 -15.94 -6.86
C VAL A 13 -14.78 -15.57 -7.57
N LEU A 14 -13.89 -16.54 -7.73
CA LEU A 14 -12.54 -16.39 -8.29
C LEU A 14 -12.34 -17.38 -9.46
N ASN A 15 -11.39 -17.08 -10.34
CA ASN A 15 -10.83 -18.05 -11.28
C ASN A 15 -9.38 -18.40 -10.88
N ALA A 16 -8.58 -18.96 -11.80
CA ALA A 16 -7.17 -19.27 -11.55
C ALA A 16 -6.25 -18.03 -11.48
N ALA A 17 -6.70 -16.87 -11.95
CA ALA A 17 -5.91 -15.64 -12.08
C ALA A 17 -6.28 -14.56 -11.04
N GLY A 18 -7.54 -14.48 -10.63
CA GLY A 18 -8.00 -13.47 -9.69
C GLY A 18 -9.49 -13.50 -9.35
N LEU A 19 -9.97 -12.42 -8.75
CA LEU A 19 -11.37 -12.20 -8.38
C LEU A 19 -12.24 -11.92 -9.61
N ILE A 20 -13.37 -12.62 -9.70
CA ILE A 20 -14.37 -12.49 -10.76
C ILE A 20 -15.56 -11.65 -10.31
N GLY A 21 -15.97 -11.76 -9.04
CA GLY A 21 -17.18 -11.09 -8.55
C GLY A 21 -17.72 -11.69 -7.26
N LYS A 22 -19.03 -11.57 -7.03
CA LYS A 22 -19.74 -12.17 -5.88
C LYS A 22 -20.99 -12.93 -6.29
N VAL A 23 -21.39 -13.89 -5.47
CA VAL A 23 -22.70 -14.54 -5.57
C VAL A 23 -23.80 -13.56 -5.16
N THR A 24 -24.83 -13.38 -6.00
CA THR A 24 -25.99 -12.53 -5.70
C THR A 24 -27.25 -13.32 -5.37
N GLU A 25 -27.47 -14.46 -6.01
CA GLU A 25 -28.59 -15.37 -5.73
C GLU A 25 -28.11 -16.82 -5.67
N VAL A 26 -28.79 -17.64 -4.87
CA VAL A 26 -28.48 -19.05 -4.70
C VAL A 26 -29.74 -19.89 -4.80
N PHE A 27 -29.71 -20.88 -5.69
CA PHE A 27 -30.69 -21.94 -5.82
C PHE A 27 -30.11 -23.23 -5.25
N ALA A 28 -30.89 -24.32 -5.20
CA ALA A 28 -30.43 -25.59 -4.64
C ALA A 28 -29.14 -26.13 -5.31
N ASP A 29 -29.09 -26.06 -6.65
CA ASP A 29 -28.09 -26.67 -7.53
C ASP A 29 -27.20 -25.67 -8.29
N ARG A 30 -27.66 -24.42 -8.45
CA ARG A 30 -26.99 -23.33 -9.17
C ARG A 30 -26.92 -22.05 -8.34
N ALA A 31 -26.09 -21.10 -8.76
CA ALA A 31 -25.98 -19.77 -8.16
C ALA A 31 -25.74 -18.72 -9.26
N LEU A 32 -26.18 -17.49 -9.04
CA LEU A 32 -25.95 -16.36 -9.93
C LEU A 32 -24.80 -15.52 -9.38
N VAL A 33 -23.94 -15.04 -10.28
CA VAL A 33 -22.72 -14.30 -9.95
C VAL A 33 -22.76 -12.94 -10.63
N MET A 34 -22.65 -11.89 -9.84
CA MET A 34 -22.45 -10.53 -10.31
C MET A 34 -20.95 -10.27 -10.47
N LEU A 35 -20.54 -9.86 -11.67
CA LEU A 35 -19.14 -9.69 -12.04
C LEU A 35 -18.55 -8.41 -11.44
N ILE A 36 -17.22 -8.37 -11.30
CA ILE A 36 -16.46 -7.20 -10.85
C ILE A 36 -16.52 -6.01 -11.83
N SER A 37 -16.90 -6.27 -13.08
CA SER A 37 -17.18 -5.24 -14.08
C SER A 37 -18.59 -4.65 -13.98
N ASP A 38 -19.51 -5.27 -13.25
CA ASP A 38 -20.92 -4.85 -13.17
C ASP A 38 -21.07 -3.46 -12.52
N PRO A 39 -21.90 -2.54 -13.03
CA PRO A 39 -22.04 -1.19 -12.47
C PRO A 39 -22.47 -1.15 -11.00
N ASP A 40 -23.20 -2.17 -10.52
CA ASP A 40 -23.63 -2.26 -9.11
C ASP A 40 -22.60 -2.98 -8.22
N TYR A 41 -21.45 -3.39 -8.77
CA TYR A 41 -20.34 -3.98 -8.03
C TYR A 41 -19.39 -2.93 -7.45
N ALA A 42 -19.31 -2.90 -6.12
CA ALA A 42 -18.34 -2.10 -5.37
C ALA A 42 -17.52 -2.97 -4.40
N LEU A 43 -16.20 -2.77 -4.35
CA LEU A 43 -15.30 -3.53 -3.49
C LEU A 43 -14.18 -2.67 -2.92
N SER A 44 -13.88 -2.81 -1.62
CA SER A 44 -12.68 -2.20 -1.02
C SER A 44 -11.41 -2.93 -1.50
N VAL A 45 -10.51 -2.19 -2.13
CA VAL A 45 -9.25 -2.67 -2.69
C VAL A 45 -8.06 -1.91 -2.09
N LYS A 46 -6.87 -2.50 -2.19
CA LYS A 46 -5.61 -1.85 -1.87
C LYS A 46 -4.66 -1.92 -3.06
N VAL A 47 -4.03 -0.81 -3.39
CA VAL A 47 -2.97 -0.72 -4.39
C VAL A 47 -1.65 -1.03 -3.70
N VAL A 48 -0.90 -2.00 -4.22
CA VAL A 48 0.40 -2.39 -3.66
C VAL A 48 1.49 -1.68 -4.46
N THR A 49 2.01 -0.59 -3.88
CA THR A 49 3.09 0.20 -4.49
C THR A 49 4.46 -0.28 -4.01
N LYS A 50 5.48 -0.21 -4.87
CA LYS A 50 6.88 -0.46 -4.47
C LYS A 50 7.52 0.87 -4.12
N SER A 51 8.00 1.02 -2.90
CA SER A 51 8.63 2.26 -2.43
C SER A 51 10.08 2.38 -2.94
N SER A 52 10.26 2.64 -4.23
CA SER A 52 11.55 2.94 -4.89
C SER A 52 12.12 4.30 -4.48
N ARG A 53 12.34 4.52 -3.17
CA ARG A 53 13.14 5.66 -2.72
C ARG A 53 14.58 5.43 -3.13
N THR A 54 14.99 6.03 -4.26
CA THR A 54 16.39 6.06 -4.69
C THR A 54 17.23 6.59 -3.52
N PRO A 55 18.27 5.85 -3.09
CA PRO A 55 19.15 6.34 -2.04
C PRO A 55 19.82 7.61 -2.57
N VAL A 56 19.57 8.74 -1.90
CA VAL A 56 20.28 9.99 -2.18
C VAL A 56 21.67 9.82 -1.60
N THR A 57 22.61 9.35 -2.42
CA THR A 57 24.04 9.41 -2.09
C THR A 57 24.44 10.87 -2.04
N LEU A 58 24.36 11.46 -0.86
CA LEU A 58 24.97 12.75 -0.59
C LEU A 58 26.47 12.61 -0.89
N PRO A 59 27.08 13.51 -1.69
CA PRO A 59 28.53 13.55 -1.80
C PRO A 59 29.13 13.73 -0.40
N PRO A 60 30.24 13.06 -0.06
CA PRO A 60 30.94 13.36 1.18
C PRO A 60 31.35 14.84 1.16
N LEU A 61 31.09 15.57 2.25
CA LEU A 61 31.55 16.95 2.37
C LEU A 61 33.08 16.98 2.23
N PRO A 62 33.65 17.88 1.40
CA PRO A 62 35.08 18.10 1.42
C PRO A 62 35.48 18.63 2.80
N THR A 63 36.46 17.97 3.42
CA THR A 63 37.11 18.50 4.62
C THR A 63 38.23 19.42 4.14
N GLU A 64 37.90 20.68 3.86
CA GLU A 64 38.92 21.73 3.66
C GLU A 64 39.29 22.35 5.01
N ASP A 65 40.57 22.67 5.17
CA ASP A 65 41.17 23.19 6.39
C ASP A 65 40.53 24.50 6.87
N ALA A 66 40.52 24.70 8.19
CA ALA A 66 40.12 25.97 8.78
C ALA A 66 41.14 27.07 8.44
N PRO A 67 40.70 28.27 7.99
CA PRO A 67 41.61 29.27 7.44
C PRO A 67 42.31 30.10 8.52
N THR A 68 43.61 30.35 8.34
CA THR A 68 44.24 31.55 8.89
C THR A 68 43.95 32.75 8.01
N VAL A 69 43.46 33.83 8.63
CA VAL A 69 43.30 35.23 8.15
C VAL A 69 43.98 35.58 6.81
N ASP A 70 43.34 36.27 5.87
CA ASP A 70 42.59 37.52 6.05
C ASP A 70 41.66 37.85 4.84
N SER A 71 40.84 38.90 4.99
CA SER A 71 40.25 39.75 3.94
C SER A 71 38.92 39.37 3.23
N VAL A 72 37.92 40.20 3.58
CA VAL A 72 36.74 40.73 2.87
C VAL A 72 35.43 39.93 2.63
N LEU A 73 34.36 40.65 2.96
CA LEU A 73 32.97 40.64 2.45
C LEU A 73 31.91 39.67 3.03
N GLU A 74 31.23 40.21 4.06
CA GLU A 74 29.77 40.27 4.26
C GLU A 74 28.83 39.03 4.24
N THR A 75 27.91 39.10 5.22
CA THR A 75 26.49 38.71 5.20
C THR A 75 25.99 37.30 5.57
N THR A 76 25.21 37.32 6.68
CA THR A 76 23.97 36.58 6.98
C THR A 76 24.00 35.08 7.26
N ASP A 77 23.81 34.77 8.55
CA ASP A 77 22.62 34.08 9.10
C ASP A 77 22.10 32.81 8.41
N THR A 78 22.09 31.70 9.15
CA THR A 78 20.88 31.25 9.89
C THR A 78 21.16 29.92 10.59
N SER A 79 21.25 29.92 11.93
CA SER A 79 21.22 28.70 12.73
C SER A 79 19.79 28.29 13.03
N SER A 80 19.34 27.12 12.58
CA SER A 80 18.03 26.55 12.95
C SER A 80 18.17 25.57 14.12
N THR A 81 17.79 26.04 15.30
CA THR A 81 17.85 25.31 16.57
C THR A 81 16.95 24.07 16.56
N SER A 82 17.53 22.88 16.74
CA SER A 82 16.75 21.63 16.89
C SER A 82 16.33 21.44 18.35
N SER A 83 15.09 21.82 18.68
CA SER A 83 14.51 21.60 20.02
C SER A 83 13.93 20.19 20.17
N THR A 84 14.67 19.30 20.85
CA THR A 84 14.14 18.00 21.31
C THR A 84 13.50 18.14 22.69
N SER A 85 12.18 18.07 22.77
CA SER A 85 11.44 17.98 24.04
C SER A 85 11.38 16.54 24.54
N SER A 86 12.22 16.20 25.52
CA SER A 86 12.12 14.95 26.28
C SER A 86 11.41 15.20 27.62
N THR A 87 10.21 14.64 27.78
CA THR A 87 9.45 14.70 29.03
C THR A 87 10.00 13.70 30.04
N THR A 88 10.98 14.14 30.84
CA THR A 88 11.47 13.36 31.98
C THR A 88 10.50 13.47 33.15
N THR A 89 9.68 12.44 33.37
CA THR A 89 8.87 12.33 34.59
C THR A 89 9.70 11.70 35.70
N THR A 90 10.17 12.53 36.64
CA THR A 90 10.99 12.09 37.78
C THR A 90 10.13 11.40 38.85
N ILE A 91 9.86 10.10 38.68
CA ILE A 91 9.33 9.26 39.75
C ILE A 91 10.51 8.83 40.64
N LEU A 92 10.48 9.21 41.91
CA LEU A 92 11.51 8.83 42.89
C LEU A 92 11.50 7.31 43.09
N GLY A 93 12.58 6.64 42.67
CA GLY A 93 12.79 5.20 42.91
C GLY A 93 13.25 4.36 41.71
N PHE A 94 13.29 4.91 40.48
CA PHE A 94 13.74 4.17 39.30
C PHE A 94 15.04 4.72 38.70
N THR A 95 16.05 3.86 38.59
CA THR A 95 17.30 4.10 37.85
C THR A 95 17.36 3.16 36.65
N PRO A 96 17.30 3.65 35.40
CA PRO A 96 17.50 2.79 34.23
C PRO A 96 18.97 2.35 34.15
N GLY A 97 19.21 1.03 34.10
CA GLY A 97 20.55 0.47 34.11
C GLY A 97 21.32 0.71 32.81
N THR A 98 22.59 1.08 32.92
CA THR A 98 23.54 1.23 31.81
C THR A 98 24.19 -0.12 31.48
N THR A 99 23.80 -0.75 30.37
CA THR A 99 24.51 -1.92 29.83
C THR A 99 25.76 -1.47 29.06
N THR A 100 26.93 -1.72 29.64
CA THR A 100 28.24 -1.44 29.02
C THR A 100 28.58 -2.53 28.01
N ILE A 101 29.01 -2.15 26.81
CA ILE A 101 29.61 -3.07 25.81
C ILE A 101 31.12 -2.79 25.81
N PRO A 102 32.00 -3.81 25.92
CA PRO A 102 33.44 -3.60 26.11
C PRO A 102 34.17 -3.12 24.83
N PRO A 103 35.30 -2.40 24.97
CA PRO A 103 36.05 -1.81 23.84
C PRO A 103 37.19 -2.68 23.29
N GLU A 104 37.66 -2.30 22.09
CA GLU A 104 38.94 -2.59 21.43
C GLU A 104 39.35 -4.03 21.05
N VAL A 105 39.58 -4.24 19.74
CA VAL A 105 40.93 -4.53 19.23
C VAL A 105 41.18 -3.78 17.90
N VAL A 106 42.42 -3.33 17.67
CA VAL A 106 42.92 -2.38 16.64
C VAL A 106 43.96 -3.11 15.75
N ALA A 107 44.23 -2.83 14.45
CA ALA A 107 43.97 -1.70 13.53
C ALA A 107 43.77 -2.17 12.07
N GLY A 108 43.62 -1.25 11.09
CA GLY A 108 43.77 -1.60 9.65
C GLY A 108 43.38 -0.59 8.57
N ALA A 109 44.09 0.55 8.48
CA ALA A 109 44.27 1.41 7.28
C ALA A 109 43.10 1.71 6.28
N GLY A 110 42.74 2.99 6.19
CA GLY A 110 42.57 3.68 4.89
C GLY A 110 41.30 3.42 4.08
N GLY A 111 40.31 4.31 4.22
CA GLY A 111 39.16 4.39 3.32
C GLY A 111 37.98 5.09 3.99
N GLY A 112 37.43 6.13 3.36
CA GLY A 112 36.30 6.87 3.92
C GLY A 112 35.13 5.92 4.20
N SER A 113 34.76 5.76 5.47
CA SER A 113 33.62 4.93 5.87
C SER A 113 32.32 5.58 5.40
N ASN A 114 31.93 5.27 4.17
CA ASN A 114 30.61 5.57 3.66
C ASN A 114 29.62 4.69 4.44
N ILE A 115 29.02 5.25 5.49
CA ILE A 115 28.07 4.57 6.38
C ILE A 115 26.84 4.19 5.55
N THR A 116 26.89 3.00 4.97
CA THR A 116 25.78 2.42 4.23
C THR A 116 24.78 1.90 5.25
N VAL A 117 23.86 2.77 5.67
CA VAL A 117 22.72 2.37 6.49
C VAL A 117 21.88 1.40 5.63
N PRO A 118 21.72 0.12 6.01
CA PRO A 118 20.84 -0.78 5.28
C PRO A 118 19.41 -0.25 5.40
N VAL A 119 18.75 -0.09 4.25
CA VAL A 119 17.39 0.47 4.18
C VAL A 119 16.44 -0.42 4.97
N ALA A 120 15.79 0.16 6.00
CA ALA A 120 14.72 -0.51 6.73
C ALA A 120 13.67 -1.03 5.73
N SER A 121 13.34 -2.32 5.83
CA SER A 121 12.58 -3.05 4.82
C SER A 121 11.36 -2.26 4.33
N GLN A 122 11.34 -1.95 3.05
CA GLN A 122 10.32 -1.11 2.42
C GLN A 122 8.93 -1.71 2.65
N LEU A 123 8.20 -1.15 3.61
CA LEU A 123 6.78 -1.43 3.78
C LEU A 123 6.07 -0.93 2.52
N ALA A 124 5.63 -1.85 1.68
CA ALA A 124 4.87 -1.51 0.48
C ALA A 124 3.69 -0.62 0.88
N VAL A 125 3.66 0.61 0.35
CA VAL A 125 2.61 1.58 0.72
C VAL A 125 1.30 1.07 0.12
N ARG A 126 0.35 0.79 1.02
CA ARG A 126 -0.94 0.16 0.74
C ARG A 126 -2.02 1.22 0.77
N GLU A 127 -2.22 1.87 -0.36
CA GLU A 127 -3.27 2.86 -0.52
C GLU A 127 -4.62 2.15 -0.67
N THR A 128 -5.60 2.49 0.18
CA THR A 128 -6.92 1.87 0.16
C THR A 128 -7.87 2.71 -0.67
N GLY A 129 -8.71 2.05 -1.48
CA GLY A 129 -9.72 2.69 -2.31
C GLY A 129 -10.94 1.79 -2.52
N ILE A 130 -11.93 2.32 -3.24
CA ILE A 130 -13.14 1.58 -3.64
C ILE A 130 -13.07 1.35 -5.16
N LEU A 131 -13.07 0.09 -5.56
CA LEU A 131 -13.27 -0.32 -6.94
C LEU A 131 -14.75 -0.28 -7.27
N GLU A 132 -15.12 0.41 -8.35
CA GLU A 132 -16.46 0.48 -8.93
C GLU A 132 -16.42 -0.18 -10.32
N GLY A 133 -17.35 -1.11 -10.58
CA GLY A 133 -17.58 -1.64 -11.92
C GLY A 133 -18.24 -0.60 -12.83
N ARG A 134 -18.24 -0.86 -14.14
CA ARG A 134 -18.59 0.13 -15.18
C ARG A 134 -19.43 -0.43 -16.34
N GLY A 135 -19.93 -1.66 -16.19
CA GLY A 135 -20.57 -2.44 -17.24
C GLY A 135 -19.58 -3.28 -18.07
N PRO A 136 -20.08 -4.25 -18.84
CA PRO A 136 -19.25 -5.06 -19.74
C PRO A 136 -18.56 -4.18 -20.78
N GLY A 137 -17.32 -4.54 -21.14
CA GLY A 137 -16.51 -3.80 -22.11
C GLY A 137 -15.88 -2.49 -21.60
N THR A 138 -16.27 -2.01 -20.42
CA THR A 138 -15.64 -0.82 -19.79
C THR A 138 -14.72 -1.25 -18.64
N ARG A 139 -13.55 -0.62 -18.56
CA ARG A 139 -12.58 -0.86 -17.47
C ARG A 139 -13.18 -0.40 -16.13
N PRO A 140 -13.12 -1.22 -15.06
CA PRO A 140 -13.50 -0.77 -13.72
C PRO A 140 -12.51 0.30 -13.22
N ILE A 141 -12.96 1.10 -12.26
CA ILE A 141 -12.19 2.23 -11.73
C ILE A 141 -12.00 2.14 -10.22
N VAL A 142 -10.87 2.61 -9.69
CA VAL A 142 -10.70 2.84 -8.25
C VAL A 142 -10.87 4.33 -7.94
N ARG A 143 -11.58 4.62 -6.85
CA ARG A 143 -11.85 5.98 -6.33
C ARG A 143 -11.62 6.04 -4.82
N PHE A 144 -11.65 7.25 -4.27
CA PHE A 144 -11.48 7.51 -2.83
C PHE A 144 -10.15 6.97 -2.30
N LEU A 145 -9.11 7.17 -3.09
CA LEU A 145 -7.74 6.86 -2.74
C LEU A 145 -7.23 7.84 -1.68
N ASP A 146 -6.65 7.31 -0.59
CA ASP A 146 -6.19 8.14 0.53
C ASP A 146 -4.96 8.98 0.13
N ALA A 147 -5.20 10.28 -0.03
CA ALA A 147 -4.22 11.28 -0.46
C ALA A 147 -3.08 11.54 0.54
N SER A 148 -2.90 10.69 1.57
CA SER A 148 -1.73 10.69 2.47
C SER A 148 -0.41 10.43 1.72
N THR A 149 -0.46 9.85 0.50
CA THR A 149 0.72 9.52 -0.32
C THR A 149 0.82 10.37 -1.60
N ARG A 150 0.67 11.70 -1.49
CA ARG A 150 0.61 12.64 -2.64
C ARG A 150 1.70 12.42 -3.71
N GLY A 151 1.29 11.86 -4.85
CA GLY A 151 1.91 12.09 -6.16
C GLY A 151 3.13 11.27 -6.57
N SER A 152 3.60 10.28 -5.79
CA SER A 152 4.85 9.56 -6.12
C SER A 152 4.87 8.04 -5.84
N ALA A 153 3.74 7.41 -5.50
CA ALA A 153 3.68 5.97 -5.21
C ALA A 153 2.88 5.15 -6.22
N ILE A 154 1.79 5.70 -6.79
CA ILE A 154 0.93 4.97 -7.71
C ILE A 154 1.51 5.03 -9.12
N GLU A 155 2.27 3.99 -9.50
CA GLU A 155 2.71 3.80 -10.88
C GLU A 155 1.69 2.98 -11.68
N VAL A 156 1.61 3.23 -12.98
CA VAL A 156 0.91 2.33 -13.92
C VAL A 156 1.61 0.97 -13.90
N GLY A 157 0.83 -0.11 -13.81
CA GLY A 157 1.32 -1.47 -13.59
C GLY A 157 1.35 -1.90 -12.11
N ALA A 158 1.05 -1.02 -11.16
CA ALA A 158 0.94 -1.40 -9.75
C ALA A 158 -0.17 -2.47 -9.56
N PRO A 159 0.10 -3.60 -8.88
CA PRO A 159 -0.91 -4.64 -8.64
C PRO A 159 -1.94 -4.20 -7.60
N ILE A 160 -3.20 -4.50 -7.90
CA ILE A 160 -4.38 -4.21 -7.08
C ILE A 160 -4.92 -5.53 -6.52
N VAL A 161 -5.11 -5.56 -5.20
CA VAL A 161 -5.65 -6.70 -4.47
C VAL A 161 -6.81 -6.27 -3.57
N SER A 162 -7.64 -7.21 -3.13
CA SER A 162 -8.72 -6.92 -2.17
C SER A 162 -8.17 -6.45 -0.81
N ALA A 163 -8.84 -5.46 -0.21
CA ALA A 163 -8.45 -4.92 1.10
C ALA A 163 -8.91 -5.82 2.26
N GLY A 164 -10.03 -6.53 2.11
CA GLY A 164 -10.66 -7.30 3.18
C GLY A 164 -11.34 -6.44 4.26
N GLY A 165 -11.66 -7.05 5.39
CA GLY A 165 -12.22 -6.38 6.56
C GLY A 165 -13.73 -6.15 6.50
N SER A 166 -14.24 -5.29 7.39
CA SER A 166 -15.67 -5.11 7.67
C SER A 166 -16.52 -4.51 6.55
N ARG A 167 -15.89 -3.91 5.54
CA ARG A 167 -16.55 -3.25 4.41
C ARG A 167 -16.27 -3.91 3.05
N SER A 168 -15.52 -5.01 3.02
CA SER A 168 -15.15 -5.70 1.78
C SER A 168 -15.91 -7.02 1.62
N LEU A 169 -16.42 -7.27 0.41
CA LEU A 169 -17.12 -8.49 0.05
C LEU A 169 -16.18 -9.71 -0.12
N ALA A 170 -14.87 -9.46 -0.28
CA ALA A 170 -13.86 -10.49 -0.46
C ALA A 170 -12.88 -10.52 0.73
N PRO A 171 -12.26 -11.69 1.05
CA PRO A 171 -11.09 -11.76 1.92
C PRO A 171 -10.00 -10.78 1.48
N PRO A 172 -9.06 -10.39 2.36
CA PRO A 172 -7.89 -9.62 1.97
C PRO A 172 -6.97 -10.40 1.02
N ASP A 173 -6.14 -9.68 0.26
CA ASP A 173 -5.00 -10.22 -0.51
C ASP A 173 -5.35 -11.15 -1.69
N ILE A 174 -6.54 -11.01 -2.27
CA ILE A 174 -6.92 -11.65 -3.54
C ILE A 174 -6.57 -10.70 -4.70
N VAL A 175 -5.86 -11.21 -5.71
CA VAL A 175 -5.50 -10.44 -6.92
C VAL A 175 -6.73 -10.09 -7.74
N ILE A 176 -6.78 -8.84 -8.20
CA ILE A 176 -7.88 -8.31 -9.04
C ILE A 176 -7.36 -7.87 -10.40
N GLY A 177 -6.33 -7.03 -10.40
CA GLY A 177 -5.90 -6.30 -11.59
C GLY A 177 -4.58 -5.58 -11.42
N VAL A 178 -4.22 -4.83 -12.44
CA VAL A 178 -3.12 -3.85 -12.42
C VAL A 178 -3.67 -2.48 -12.79
N VAL A 179 -3.08 -1.41 -12.26
CA VAL A 179 -3.42 -0.03 -12.66
C VAL A 179 -3.06 0.16 -14.13
N SER A 180 -4.02 0.46 -14.99
CA SER A 180 -3.77 0.74 -16.41
C SER A 180 -3.56 2.23 -16.69
N ARG A 181 -4.21 3.10 -15.90
CA ARG A 181 -4.10 4.56 -16.05
C ARG A 181 -4.37 5.26 -14.72
N VAL A 182 -3.57 6.27 -14.42
CA VAL A 182 -3.80 7.20 -13.29
C VAL A 182 -4.41 8.48 -13.86
N VAL A 183 -5.54 8.92 -13.31
CA VAL A 183 -6.18 10.20 -13.67
C VAL A 183 -6.21 11.07 -12.43
N GLU A 184 -5.29 12.02 -12.34
CA GLU A 184 -5.25 12.95 -11.22
C GLU A 184 -6.49 13.85 -11.20
N ARG A 185 -7.03 14.06 -10.01
CA ARG A 185 -8.16 14.96 -9.76
C ARG A 185 -7.83 15.82 -8.55
N LEU A 186 -7.99 17.13 -8.69
CA LEU A 186 -7.82 18.07 -7.60
C LEU A 186 -8.94 17.93 -6.57
N GLY A 187 -8.61 18.06 -5.29
CA GLY A 187 -9.53 17.97 -4.15
C GLY A 187 -9.41 16.68 -3.33
N THR A 188 -10.28 16.52 -2.35
CA THR A 188 -10.20 15.47 -1.31
C THR A 188 -10.57 14.07 -1.80
N ALA A 189 -11.08 13.92 -3.02
CA ALA A 189 -11.51 12.62 -3.56
C ALA A 189 -10.35 11.72 -4.05
N GLY A 190 -9.14 12.28 -4.14
CA GLY A 190 -7.97 11.59 -4.66
C GLY A 190 -8.00 11.40 -6.19
N PRO A 191 -6.94 10.78 -6.77
CA PRO A 191 -6.93 10.38 -8.17
C PRO A 191 -7.98 9.29 -8.44
N VAL A 192 -8.36 9.15 -9.71
CA VAL A 192 -9.17 8.02 -10.20
C VAL A 192 -8.25 7.10 -10.99
N LEU A 193 -8.26 5.81 -10.65
CA LEU A 193 -7.47 4.80 -11.36
C LEU A 193 -8.36 4.02 -12.31
N GLU A 194 -7.89 3.75 -13.53
CA GLU A 194 -8.45 2.69 -14.38
C GLU A 194 -7.64 1.42 -14.19
N ILE A 195 -8.32 0.28 -14.31
CA ILE A 195 -7.77 -1.04 -13.95
C ILE A 195 -7.90 -1.98 -15.14
N ASP A 196 -6.83 -2.71 -15.44
CA ASP A 196 -6.90 -3.96 -16.22
C ASP A 196 -7.08 -5.13 -15.26
N LEU A 197 -8.17 -5.88 -15.41
CA LEU A 197 -8.43 -7.09 -14.64
C LEU A 197 -7.50 -8.22 -15.10
N VAL A 198 -6.89 -8.94 -14.17
CA VAL A 198 -6.05 -10.12 -14.52
C VAL A 198 -6.93 -11.29 -14.98
N ALA A 199 -8.19 -11.31 -14.56
CA ALA A 199 -9.15 -12.33 -14.94
C ALA A 199 -9.92 -11.94 -16.21
N ASP A 200 -9.87 -12.79 -17.23
CA ASP A 200 -10.76 -12.69 -18.39
C ASP A 200 -12.20 -13.00 -17.96
N LEU A 201 -13.10 -12.03 -18.15
CA LEU A 201 -14.53 -12.14 -17.87
C LEU A 201 -15.33 -12.70 -19.06
N SER A 202 -14.70 -12.82 -20.22
CA SER A 202 -15.32 -13.29 -21.47
C SER A 202 -15.40 -14.81 -21.55
N SER A 203 -14.43 -15.51 -20.94
CA SER A 203 -14.29 -16.98 -20.99
C SER A 203 -14.19 -17.58 -19.57
N LEU A 204 -15.35 -17.83 -18.95
CA LEU A 204 -15.46 -18.32 -17.57
C LEU A 204 -15.76 -19.83 -17.47
N SER A 205 -14.82 -20.66 -17.94
CA SER A 205 -14.99 -22.13 -17.91
C SER A 205 -14.86 -22.76 -16.52
N PHE A 206 -14.01 -22.22 -15.65
CA PHE A 206 -13.74 -22.76 -14.31
C PHE A 206 -13.74 -21.67 -13.25
N LEU A 207 -14.73 -21.74 -12.36
CA LEU A 207 -14.91 -20.82 -11.25
C LEU A 207 -14.79 -21.55 -9.91
N ARG A 208 -14.23 -20.86 -8.92
CA ARG A 208 -14.12 -21.30 -7.53
C ARG A 208 -14.85 -20.30 -6.66
N VAL A 209 -15.86 -20.74 -5.92
CA VAL A 209 -16.50 -19.93 -4.90
C VAL A 209 -15.74 -20.14 -3.60
N LEU A 210 -15.22 -19.08 -2.99
CA LEU A 210 -14.66 -19.18 -1.65
C LEU A 210 -15.82 -19.22 -0.65
N LEU A 211 -15.76 -20.15 0.31
CA LEU A 211 -16.71 -20.22 1.43
C LEU A 211 -16.37 -19.14 2.47
N TYR A 212 -16.42 -17.87 2.05
CA TYR A 212 -16.24 -16.68 2.86
C TYR A 212 -17.56 -15.92 2.92
N GLN A 213 -18.11 -15.77 4.12
CA GLN A 213 -19.32 -15.00 4.35
C GLN A 213 -18.94 -13.57 4.77
N PRO A 214 -19.08 -12.55 3.90
CA PRO A 214 -18.81 -11.18 4.28
C PRO A 214 -19.84 -10.71 5.32
N ILE A 215 -19.38 -9.98 6.34
CA ILE A 215 -20.27 -9.50 7.41
C ILE A 215 -21.38 -8.58 6.90
N THR A 216 -21.16 -7.92 5.75
CA THR A 216 -22.14 -7.07 5.06
C THR A 216 -23.36 -7.83 4.52
N GLU A 217 -23.28 -9.16 4.39
CA GLU A 217 -24.35 -10.02 3.84
C GLU A 217 -24.80 -11.09 4.86
N THR A 218 -24.39 -10.96 6.14
CA THR A 218 -24.65 -11.98 7.19
C THR A 218 -26.06 -11.92 7.79
N GLY A 219 -26.93 -11.04 7.28
CA GLY A 219 -28.31 -10.85 7.76
C GLY A 219 -29.33 -10.50 6.68
N LYS A 220 -29.09 -10.93 5.43
CA LYS A 220 -30.04 -10.89 4.31
C LYS A 220 -30.47 -12.30 3.93
#